data_AF-A0A3D5AR58-F1
#
_entry.id   AF-A0A3D5AR58-F1
#
_cell.length_a   1.000
_cell.length_b   1.000
_cell.length_c   1.000
_cell.angle_alpha   90.00
_cell.angle_beta   90.00
_cell.angle_gamma   90.00
#
_symmetry.space_group_name_H-M   'P 1'
#
loop_
_entity.id
_entity.type
_entity.pdbx_description
1 polymer ?
#
loop_
_entity_poly.entity_id
_entity_poly.type
_entity_poly.pdbx_seq_one_letter_code
_entity_poly.pdbx_strand_id
1 'polypeptide(L)'
;MLRRVGVDTRYVLVGFPTAVIGFEDGRVTVRLRTDALARFSPQLTYRLSELQRMVRDCAITIELGPGQGYMLCNTRWLHGRSAFAGQRRMYRILGNPLPTLDIPAGFNPLPSPRSQRINA
;
A
#
# COMPACT_ATOMS: atom_id res chain seq x y z
N MET A 1 10.60 -37.20 -2.02
CA MET A 1 10.91 -37.44 -0.59
C MET A 1 12.01 -36.47 -0.16
N LEU A 2 11.64 -35.38 0.53
CA LEU A 2 12.41 -34.60 1.51
C LEU A 2 11.52 -33.45 2.02
N ARG A 3 11.77 -33.02 3.25
CA ARG A 3 10.79 -32.66 4.28
C ARG A 3 10.17 -31.27 4.18
N ARG A 4 8.92 -31.21 4.65
CA ARG A 4 8.14 -30.04 5.07
C ARG A 4 8.69 -29.50 6.40
N VAL A 5 8.99 -28.20 6.46
CA VAL A 5 8.97 -27.42 7.70
C VAL A 5 7.91 -26.36 7.51
N GLY A 6 6.88 -26.42 8.35
CA GLY A 6 5.69 -25.60 8.23
C GLY A 6 5.96 -24.15 8.56
N VAL A 7 5.45 -23.28 7.70
CA VAL A 7 4.65 -22.14 8.13
C VAL A 7 3.54 -22.02 7.10
N ASP A 8 2.36 -21.63 7.56
CA ASP A 8 1.10 -21.58 6.84
C ASP A 8 1.17 -20.65 5.61
N THR A 9 1.76 -21.13 4.50
CA THR A 9 1.80 -20.42 3.22
C THR A 9 0.41 -20.51 2.61
N ARG A 10 -0.49 -19.65 3.08
CA ARG A 10 -1.67 -19.31 2.28
C ARG A 10 -1.15 -18.64 1.02
N TYR A 11 -1.18 -19.37 -0.10
CA TYR A 11 -1.20 -18.78 -1.41
C TYR A 11 -2.49 -17.94 -1.47
N VAL A 12 -2.41 -16.64 -1.16
CA VAL A 12 -3.52 -15.72 -1.47
C VAL A 12 -3.45 -15.46 -2.97
N LEU A 13 -3.95 -16.42 -3.73
CA LEU A 13 -4.21 -16.30 -5.16
C LEU A 13 -5.59 -15.67 -5.28
N VAL A 14 -5.65 -14.35 -5.19
CA VAL A 14 -6.92 -13.63 -5.19
C VAL A 14 -6.79 -12.31 -5.94
N GLY A 15 -6.92 -12.39 -7.25
CA GLY A 15 -7.32 -11.26 -8.08
C GLY A 15 -8.84 -11.12 -8.03
N PHE A 16 -9.38 -10.64 -6.91
CA PHE A 16 -10.70 -10.03 -6.94
C PHE A 16 -10.57 -8.61 -7.52
N PRO A 17 -11.57 -8.10 -8.26
CA PRO A 17 -11.59 -6.69 -8.63
C PRO A 17 -11.60 -5.87 -7.34
N THR A 18 -10.47 -5.27 -7.02
CA THR A 18 -10.32 -4.42 -5.84
C THR A 18 -10.02 -3.02 -6.30
N ALA A 19 -10.72 -2.05 -5.70
CA ALA A 19 -10.48 -0.65 -6.00
C ALA A 19 -9.09 -0.25 -5.50
N VAL A 20 -8.43 0.67 -6.22
CA VAL A 20 -7.17 1.26 -5.78
C VAL A 20 -7.36 2.04 -4.46
N ILE A 21 -8.52 2.68 -4.34
CA ILE A 21 -8.98 3.42 -3.17
C ILE A 21 -10.23 2.70 -2.65
N GLY A 22 -10.15 2.14 -1.45
CA GLY A 22 -11.27 1.50 -0.75
C GLY A 22 -11.85 2.40 0.34
N PHE A 23 -13.07 2.10 0.75
CA PHE A 23 -13.74 2.74 1.88
C PHE A 23 -14.26 1.66 2.82
N GLU A 24 -13.75 1.61 4.03
CA GLU A 24 -14.10 0.64 5.06
C GLU A 24 -14.26 1.39 6.39
N ASP A 25 -15.40 1.23 7.06
CA ASP A 25 -15.70 1.86 8.37
C ASP A 25 -15.44 3.39 8.40
N GLY A 26 -15.82 4.09 7.33
CA GLY A 26 -15.62 5.54 7.20
C GLY A 26 -14.17 5.97 6.96
N ARG A 27 -13.25 5.02 6.76
CA ARG A 27 -11.82 5.25 6.50
C ARG A 27 -11.49 4.90 5.05
N VAL A 28 -10.50 5.60 4.52
CA VAL A 28 -9.94 5.35 3.20
C VAL A 28 -8.80 4.35 3.32
N THR A 29 -8.85 3.27 2.54
CA THR A 29 -7.72 2.36 2.35
C THR A 29 -7.12 2.56 0.97
N VAL A 30 -5.81 2.32 0.85
CA VAL A 30 -5.13 2.41 -0.44
C VAL A 30 -4.35 1.14 -0.74
N ARG A 31 -4.56 0.58 -1.94
CA ARG A 31 -3.81 -0.57 -2.43
C ARG A 31 -3.58 -0.44 -3.93
N LEU A 32 -2.32 -0.26 -4.31
CA LEU A 32 -1.94 -0.13 -5.71
C LEU A 32 -0.80 -1.08 -6.02
N ARG A 33 -0.89 -1.74 -7.19
CA ARG A 33 0.22 -2.46 -7.79
C ARG A 33 0.35 -2.01 -9.24
N THR A 34 1.58 -1.80 -9.70
CA THR A 34 1.89 -1.31 -11.05
C THR A 34 2.81 -2.26 -11.82
N ASP A 35 3.11 -3.43 -11.26
CA ASP A 35 3.89 -4.46 -11.93
C ASP A 35 3.01 -5.32 -12.86
N ALA A 36 3.66 -6.25 -13.57
CA ALA A 36 3.01 -7.13 -14.55
C ALA A 36 1.89 -8.02 -13.98
N LEU A 37 1.76 -8.12 -12.66
CA LEU A 37 0.70 -8.89 -12.02
C LEU A 37 -0.57 -8.04 -11.81
N ALA A 38 -0.50 -6.72 -11.93
CA ALA A 38 -1.68 -5.86 -11.89
C ALA A 38 -2.43 -5.87 -13.23
N ARG A 39 -3.75 -6.00 -13.18
CA ARG A 39 -4.62 -5.88 -14.35
C ARG A 39 -5.63 -4.78 -14.11
N PHE A 40 -5.67 -3.79 -15.00
CA PHE A 40 -6.63 -2.71 -14.97
C PHE A 40 -7.59 -2.85 -16.15
N SER A 41 -8.84 -2.42 -15.96
CA SER A 41 -9.79 -2.36 -17.06
C SER A 41 -9.29 -1.36 -18.13
N PRO A 42 -9.50 -1.62 -19.42
CA PRO A 42 -9.03 -0.73 -20.50
C PRO A 42 -9.44 0.74 -20.33
N GLN A 43 -10.62 0.97 -19.74
CA GLN A 43 -11.18 2.29 -19.45
C GLN A 43 -10.42 3.06 -18.36
N LEU A 44 -9.52 2.41 -17.61
CA LEU A 44 -8.71 3.06 -16.59
C LEU A 44 -7.28 3.32 -17.05
N THR A 45 -6.84 2.73 -18.17
CA THR A 45 -5.47 2.82 -18.68
C THR A 45 -5.02 4.28 -18.83
N TYR A 46 -5.88 5.17 -19.32
CA TYR A 46 -5.54 6.60 -19.47
C TYR A 46 -5.36 7.33 -18.13
N ARG A 47 -5.99 6.85 -17.04
CA ARG A 47 -5.85 7.42 -15.70
C ARG A 47 -4.65 6.85 -14.94
N LEU A 48 -4.07 5.73 -15.37
CA LEU A 48 -2.95 5.10 -14.67
C LEU A 48 -1.72 6.00 -14.65
N SER A 49 -1.43 6.68 -15.76
CA SER A 49 -0.30 7.61 -15.84
C SER A 49 -0.46 8.80 -14.88
N GLU A 50 -1.68 9.33 -14.76
CA GLU A 50 -2.00 10.40 -13.81
C GLU A 50 -1.88 9.94 -12.36
N LEU A 51 -2.44 8.77 -12.04
CA LEU A 51 -2.32 8.16 -10.71
C LEU A 51 -0.85 7.91 -10.34
N GLN A 52 -0.06 7.36 -11.26
CA GLN A 52 1.38 7.15 -11.03
C GLN A 52 2.13 8.47 -10.84
N ARG A 53 1.75 9.54 -11.56
CA ARG A 53 2.29 10.87 -11.36
C ARG A 53 1.97 11.38 -9.96
N MET A 54 0.71 11.33 -9.53
CA MET A 54 0.30 11.75 -8.18
C MET A 54 1.02 10.95 -7.08
N VAL A 55 1.19 9.63 -7.27
CA VAL A 55 1.94 8.79 -6.32
C VAL A 55 3.40 9.24 -6.22
N ARG A 56 4.04 9.61 -7.33
CA ARG A 56 5.41 10.16 -7.32
C ARG A 56 5.45 11.54 -6.66
N ASP A 57 4.49 12.41 -6.96
CA ASP A 57 4.43 13.78 -6.43
C ASP A 57 4.22 13.78 -4.89
N CYS A 58 3.53 12.77 -4.35
CA CYS A 58 3.33 12.57 -2.91
C CYS A 58 4.37 11.66 -2.24
N ALA A 59 5.35 11.15 -2.99
CA ALA A 59 6.32 10.19 -2.45
C ALA A 59 7.33 10.89 -1.53
N ILE A 60 7.68 10.21 -0.44
CA ILE A 60 8.79 10.58 0.43
C ILE A 60 9.87 9.51 0.30
N THR A 61 11.10 9.94 0.07
CA THR A 61 12.26 9.04 -0.03
C THR A 61 12.94 8.93 1.32
N ILE A 62 13.14 7.69 1.78
CA ILE A 62 13.88 7.39 3.01
C ILE A 62 15.14 6.61 2.64
N GLU A 63 16.29 7.24 2.87
CA GLU A 63 17.58 6.56 2.77
C GLU A 63 17.87 5.83 4.08
N LEU A 64 18.27 4.57 3.98
CA LEU A 64 18.55 3.73 5.14
C LEU A 64 20.01 3.27 5.12
N GLY A 65 20.72 3.57 6.20
CA GLY A 65 22.01 2.99 6.53
C GLY A 65 21.89 1.65 7.27
N PRO A 66 23.02 0.98 7.53
CA PRO A 66 23.05 -0.23 8.35
C PRO A 66 22.43 0.01 9.73
N GLY A 67 21.61 -0.94 10.20
CA GLY A 67 20.90 -0.83 11.48
C GLY A 67 19.63 0.02 11.46
N GLN A 68 19.35 0.73 10.35
CA GLN A 68 18.12 1.51 10.21
C GLN A 68 17.01 0.70 9.52
N GLY A 69 15.77 1.04 9.85
CA GLY A 69 14.58 0.47 9.25
C GLY A 69 13.40 1.42 9.39
N TYR A 70 12.29 1.07 8.74
CA TYR A 70 11.02 1.79 8.91
C TYR A 70 9.91 0.78 9.16
N MET A 71 8.86 1.25 9.83
CA MET A 71 7.59 0.56 9.97
C MET A 71 6.54 1.37 9.23
N LEU A 72 5.64 0.69 8.52
CA LEU A 72 4.52 1.35 7.87
C LEU A 72 3.25 0.52 7.97
N CYS A 73 2.11 1.22 7.98
CA CYS A 73 0.80 0.60 7.93
C CYS A 73 0.39 0.41 6.45
N ASN A 74 0.36 -0.83 5.98
CA ASN A 74 0.12 -1.17 4.58
C ASN A 74 -1.26 -0.74 4.04
N THR A 75 -2.22 -0.47 4.92
CA THR A 75 -3.57 -0.01 4.53
C THR A 75 -3.64 1.51 4.35
N ARG A 76 -2.59 2.23 4.78
CA ARG A 76 -2.50 3.70 4.75
C ARG A 76 -1.48 4.21 3.73
N TRP A 77 -0.37 3.49 3.56
CA TRP A 77 0.76 3.95 2.77
C TRP A 77 1.09 2.98 1.63
N LEU A 78 1.26 3.54 0.44
CA LEU A 78 1.96 2.87 -0.66
C LEU A 78 3.47 2.91 -0.37
N HIS A 79 4.19 1.86 -0.77
CA HIS A 79 5.64 1.83 -0.67
C HIS A 79 6.25 1.16 -1.90
N GLY A 80 7.48 1.57 -2.21
CA GLY A 80 8.26 1.06 -3.32
C GLY A 80 9.74 1.31 -3.08
N ARG A 81 10.55 1.17 -4.13
CA ARG A 81 11.96 1.55 -4.11
C ARG A 81 12.38 2.03 -5.48
N SER A 82 13.35 2.94 -5.50
CA SER A 82 14.10 3.29 -6.70
C SER A 82 14.98 2.12 -7.15
N ALA A 83 15.36 2.13 -8.43
CA ALA A 83 16.42 1.26 -8.93
C ALA A 83 17.74 1.58 -8.21
N PHE A 84 18.56 0.56 -7.96
CA PHE A 84 19.85 0.70 -7.29
C PHE A 84 20.86 -0.30 -7.87
N ALA A 85 22.15 0.00 -7.70
CA ALA A 85 23.26 -0.90 -8.04
C ALA A 85 23.94 -1.42 -6.77
N GLY A 86 24.61 -2.58 -6.88
CA GLY A 86 25.29 -3.20 -5.75
C GLY A 86 24.37 -4.04 -4.85
N GLN A 87 24.87 -4.39 -3.66
CA GLN A 87 24.17 -5.27 -2.73
C GLN A 87 23.43 -4.45 -1.66
N ARG A 88 22.16 -4.80 -1.43
CA ARG A 88 21.34 -4.25 -0.34
C ARG A 88 20.57 -5.37 0.33
N ARG A 89 20.79 -5.58 1.64
CA ARG A 89 20.08 -6.58 2.44
C ARG A 89 19.13 -5.90 3.42
N MET A 90 17.88 -6.36 3.45
CA MET A 90 16.85 -5.91 4.39
C MET A 90 16.13 -7.13 4.94
N TYR A 91 15.80 -7.10 6.23
CA TYR A 91 14.85 -8.03 6.82
C TYR A 91 13.46 -7.39 6.79
N ARG A 92 12.44 -8.17 6.41
CA ARG A 92 11.05 -7.71 6.37
C ARG A 92 10.21 -8.61 7.25
N ILE A 93 9.52 -7.99 8.19
CA ILE A 93 8.57 -8.66 9.09
C ILE A 93 7.19 -8.13 8.76
N LEU A 94 6.21 -9.02 8.70
CA LEU A 94 4.80 -8.68 8.57
C LEU A 94 4.10 -9.05 9.87
N GLY A 95 3.23 -8.16 10.33
CA GLY A 95 2.47 -8.37 11.56
C GLY A 95 1.22 -7.51 11.56
N ASN A 96 0.28 -7.90 12.40
CA ASN A 96 -0.87 -7.07 12.73
C ASN A 96 -0.53 -6.22 13.95
N PRO A 97 -1.08 -4.99 14.07
CA PRO A 97 -0.96 -4.22 15.30
C PRO A 97 -1.56 -5.01 16.46
N LEU A 98 -1.01 -4.83 17.66
CA LEU A 98 -1.61 -5.39 18.88
C LEU A 98 -3.02 -4.81 19.06
N PRO A 99 -4.00 -5.62 19.51
CA PRO A 99 -5.35 -5.13 19.76
C PRO A 99 -5.42 -3.92 20.69
N THR A 100 -4.47 -3.81 21.63
CA THR A 100 -4.38 -2.70 22.59
C THR A 100 -3.90 -1.38 22.00
N LEU A 101 -3.31 -1.36 20.81
CA LEU A 101 -2.77 -0.15 20.18
C LEU A 101 -3.79 0.60 19.31
N ASP A 102 -4.96 -0.01 19.07
CA ASP A 102 -6.06 0.55 18.26
C ASP A 102 -5.56 1.30 17.00
N ILE A 103 -4.84 0.56 16.14
CA ILE A 103 -4.35 1.09 14.86
C ILE A 103 -5.31 0.62 13.76
N PRO A 104 -6.37 1.40 13.44
CA PRO A 104 -7.36 0.98 12.46
C PRO A 104 -6.77 0.94 11.05
N ALA A 105 -7.35 0.09 10.21
CA ALA A 105 -7.04 0.08 8.79
C ALA A 105 -7.45 1.40 8.12
N GLY A 106 -6.64 1.87 7.17
CA GLY A 106 -6.93 3.09 6.42
C GLY A 106 -6.72 4.38 7.22
N PHE A 107 -7.03 5.50 6.58
CA PHE A 107 -6.83 6.85 7.09
C PHE A 107 -8.11 7.68 6.95
N ASN A 108 -8.25 8.72 7.77
CA ASN A 108 -9.39 9.63 7.65
C ASN A 108 -9.24 10.43 6.35
N PRO A 109 -10.24 10.46 5.46
CA PRO A 109 -10.22 11.38 4.35
C PRO A 109 -10.18 12.81 4.90
N LEU A 110 -9.36 13.68 4.30
CA LEU A 110 -9.51 15.11 4.56
C LEU A 110 -10.93 15.53 4.14
N PRO A 111 -11.60 16.41 4.89
CA PRO A 111 -12.90 16.93 4.47
C PRO A 111 -12.74 17.56 3.08
N SER A 112 -13.59 17.14 2.15
CA SER A 112 -13.52 17.70 0.80
C SER A 112 -13.91 19.19 0.83
N PRO A 113 -13.31 20.05 -0.02
CA PRO A 113 -13.76 21.43 -0.16
C PRO A 113 -15.25 21.53 -0.59
N ARG A 114 -15.78 20.49 -1.23
CA ARG A 114 -17.21 20.41 -1.62
C ARG A 114 -18.16 20.21 -0.44
N SER A 115 -17.75 19.49 0.60
CA SER A 115 -18.56 19.31 1.81
C SER A 115 -18.71 20.58 2.66
N GLN A 116 -17.84 21.58 2.46
CA GLN A 116 -17.93 22.86 3.15
C GLN A 116 -18.94 23.84 2.53
N ARG A 117 -19.37 23.60 1.27
CA ARG A 117 -20.30 24.50 0.56
C ARG A 117 -21.79 24.23 0.81
N ILE A 118 -22.13 23.17 1.54
CA ILE A 118 -23.53 22.78 1.80
C ILE A 118 -24.06 23.43 3.10
N ASN A 119 -23.18 24.08 3.87
CA ASN A 119 -23.52 24.73 5.15
C ASN A 119 -23.30 26.26 5.13
N ALA A 120 -23.30 26.89 3.96
CA ALA A 120 -23.14 28.35 3.80
C ALA A 120 -24.38 28.96 3.14
#